data_AF-A0A133VL83-F1
#
_entry.id   AF-A0A133VL83-F1
#
_cell.length_a   1.000
_cell.length_b   1.000
_cell.length_c   1.000
_cell.angle_alpha   90.00
_cell.angle_beta   90.00
_cell.angle_gamma   90.00
#
_symmetry.space_group_name_H-M   'P 1'
#
loop_
_entity.id
_entity.type
_entity.pdbx_description
1 polymer ?
#
loop_
_entity_poly.entity_id
_entity_poly.type
_entity_poly.pdbx_seq_one_letter_code
_entity_poly.pdbx_strand_id
1 'polypeptide(L)'
;MVKGQIENLLVPRLEKDCILSDIPKLESLHKTDEKEVIEVSPCTSERGKVNAEISLSESPESVFLDGEILCLLLESYKNHFAEMKCSHKLGVGRVMWKAHRIYIYESGKLKIRYAHDRRDALKTLNSILRLTLSSINCKKCNQPAIECVLDDCETCGANESPQTVKIDEYFNGPLLLNGLESLKEAFKRARKQREKFYQEEDSWPSESENKVKRKLYEAIEYSMNFSSETPDLENLIISVELIALARKNLKLLENNQLLSQKLSQKNDSEDLDKIRKLAKDIIEAVWKINEDLVKSIDEKNQEIRNDVEKRILETQEKMKRIRDISKRKTGIKNIGKILDGLEKDIQSSKNFLKKIKL
;
A
#
# COMPACT_ATOMS: atom_id res chain seq x y z
N MET A 1 9.05 2.35 -30.13
CA MET A 1 10.02 1.57 -29.33
C MET A 1 10.54 2.48 -28.22
N VAL A 2 10.14 2.23 -26.97
CA VAL A 2 10.58 3.01 -25.80
C VAL A 2 11.91 2.43 -25.34
N LYS A 3 12.99 3.22 -25.38
CA LYS A 3 14.30 2.83 -24.83
C LYS A 3 14.23 2.79 -23.30
N GLY A 4 14.62 1.66 -22.71
CA GLY A 4 14.69 1.44 -21.26
C GLY A 4 13.52 0.64 -20.69
N GLN A 5 13.11 -0.46 -21.35
CA GLN A 5 12.09 -1.35 -20.80
C GLN A 5 12.64 -2.05 -19.55
N ILE A 6 11.89 -1.96 -18.47
CA ILE A 6 12.13 -2.71 -17.24
C ILE A 6 11.80 -4.16 -17.56
N GLU A 7 12.83 -4.97 -17.72
CA GLU A 7 12.68 -6.39 -18.06
C GLU A 7 12.47 -7.24 -16.80
N ASN A 8 13.01 -6.79 -15.65
CA ASN A 8 13.05 -7.56 -14.42
C ASN A 8 12.63 -6.73 -13.21
N LEU A 9 11.94 -7.36 -12.25
CA LEU A 9 11.67 -6.83 -10.92
C LEU A 9 12.27 -7.74 -9.86
N LEU A 10 12.90 -7.16 -8.85
CA LEU A 10 13.28 -7.88 -7.63
C LEU A 10 12.11 -7.90 -6.66
N VAL A 11 11.71 -9.10 -6.24
CA VAL A 11 10.61 -9.32 -5.30
C VAL A 11 11.15 -10.05 -4.08
N PRO A 12 10.82 -9.63 -2.85
CA PRO A 12 11.26 -10.34 -1.66
C PRO A 12 10.66 -11.75 -1.63
N ARG A 13 11.46 -12.72 -1.18
CA ARG A 13 10.94 -14.05 -0.86
C ARG A 13 10.24 -14.00 0.50
N LEU A 14 9.12 -14.72 0.58
CA LEU A 14 8.30 -14.78 1.78
C LEU A 14 8.34 -16.18 2.37
N GLU A 15 8.25 -16.25 3.69
CA GLU A 15 8.11 -17.51 4.42
C GLU A 15 6.82 -18.25 4.00
N LYS A 16 6.84 -19.58 4.05
CA LYS A 16 5.75 -20.42 3.51
C LYS A 16 4.39 -20.21 4.20
N ASP A 17 4.42 -19.77 5.45
CA ASP A 17 3.26 -19.49 6.30
C ASP A 17 2.79 -18.03 6.26
N CYS A 18 3.37 -17.20 5.39
CA CYS A 18 2.86 -15.87 5.07
C CYS A 18 1.57 -15.97 4.24
N ILE A 19 0.59 -15.08 4.47
CA ILE A 19 -0.66 -15.04 3.71
C ILE A 19 -0.45 -14.85 2.20
N LEU A 20 0.63 -14.19 1.80
CA LEU A 20 0.99 -14.00 0.40
C LEU A 20 1.61 -15.25 -0.24
N SER A 21 2.06 -16.20 0.56
CA SER A 21 2.57 -17.51 0.12
C SER A 21 1.45 -18.55 0.00
N ASP A 22 0.32 -18.35 0.70
CA ASP A 22 -0.85 -19.24 0.70
C ASP A 22 -2.15 -18.44 0.52
N ILE A 23 -2.32 -17.86 -0.66
CA ILE A 23 -3.50 -17.05 -0.99
C ILE A 23 -4.69 -17.99 -1.24
N PRO A 24 -5.82 -17.82 -0.52
CA PRO A 24 -6.98 -18.67 -0.71
C PRO A 24 -7.49 -18.59 -2.16
N LYS A 25 -7.60 -19.74 -2.83
CA LYS A 25 -8.31 -19.87 -4.11
C LYS A 25 -9.69 -20.48 -3.84
N LEU A 26 -10.75 -19.81 -4.32
CA LEU A 26 -12.09 -20.36 -4.26
C LEU A 26 -12.32 -21.22 -5.52
N GLU A 27 -12.32 -22.54 -5.35
CA GLU A 27 -12.41 -23.50 -6.46
C GLU A 27 -13.86 -23.90 -6.81
N SER A 28 -14.76 -23.84 -5.85
CA SER A 28 -16.17 -24.23 -6.00
C SER A 28 -17.07 -23.42 -5.07
N LEU A 29 -18.37 -23.35 -5.41
CA LEU A 29 -19.39 -23.03 -4.42
C LEU A 29 -20.00 -24.38 -4.03
N HIS A 30 -20.33 -24.61 -2.76
CA HIS A 30 -21.09 -25.79 -2.30
C HIS A 30 -22.45 -25.35 -1.71
N LYS A 31 -23.37 -26.28 -1.42
CA LYS A 31 -24.77 -25.95 -1.07
C LYS A 31 -25.11 -26.04 0.43
N THR A 32 -24.20 -26.51 1.29
CA THR A 32 -24.46 -26.74 2.72
C THR A 32 -23.22 -26.57 3.58
N ASP A 33 -23.46 -26.26 4.85
CA ASP A 33 -22.60 -25.62 5.85
C ASP A 33 -21.19 -26.20 6.10
N GLU A 34 -20.34 -25.28 6.58
CA GLU A 34 -18.97 -25.42 7.10
C GLU A 34 -17.88 -24.93 6.13
N LYS A 35 -17.57 -23.63 6.22
CA LYS A 35 -16.44 -22.92 5.58
C LYS A 35 -16.53 -22.65 4.07
N GLU A 36 -17.71 -22.74 3.47
CA GLU A 36 -17.89 -22.62 2.01
C GLU A 36 -18.99 -21.64 1.60
N VAL A 37 -18.96 -21.23 0.32
CA VAL A 37 -19.87 -20.20 -0.21
C VAL A 37 -21.32 -20.67 -0.27
N ILE A 38 -22.21 -20.00 0.44
CA ILE A 38 -23.64 -20.28 0.55
C ILE A 38 -24.42 -19.54 -0.56
N GLU A 39 -25.22 -20.27 -1.33
CA GLU A 39 -26.21 -19.68 -2.24
C GLU A 39 -27.44 -19.24 -1.45
N VAL A 40 -27.72 -17.94 -1.44
CA VAL A 40 -28.88 -17.36 -0.76
C VAL A 40 -30.02 -17.22 -1.76
N SER A 41 -31.20 -17.74 -1.42
CA SER A 41 -32.37 -17.62 -2.29
C SER A 41 -32.71 -16.13 -2.55
N PRO A 42 -32.83 -15.71 -3.81
CA PRO A 42 -33.16 -14.33 -4.15
C PRO A 42 -34.57 -13.94 -3.69
N CYS A 43 -34.76 -12.66 -3.36
CA CYS A 43 -36.11 -12.10 -3.17
C CYS A 43 -36.90 -12.13 -4.50
N THR A 44 -38.22 -11.98 -4.46
CA THR A 44 -39.08 -11.98 -5.66
C THR A 44 -38.64 -10.95 -6.72
N SER A 45 -38.12 -9.80 -6.28
CA SER A 45 -37.55 -8.75 -7.14
C SER A 45 -36.22 -9.12 -7.81
N GLU A 46 -35.59 -10.23 -7.40
CA GLU A 46 -34.29 -10.71 -7.85
C GLU A 46 -34.40 -12.12 -8.49
N ARG A 47 -35.62 -12.52 -8.89
CA ARG A 47 -35.92 -13.84 -9.44
C ARG A 47 -35.01 -14.16 -10.64
N GLY A 48 -34.42 -15.35 -10.62
CA GLY A 48 -33.48 -15.80 -11.66
C GLY A 48 -32.04 -15.32 -11.49
N LYS A 49 -31.73 -14.66 -10.36
CA LYS A 49 -30.35 -14.30 -9.97
C LYS A 49 -29.85 -15.19 -8.84
N VAL A 50 -28.53 -15.27 -8.73
CA VAL A 50 -27.82 -15.94 -7.65
C VAL A 50 -27.30 -14.88 -6.67
N ASN A 51 -27.60 -15.07 -5.39
CA ASN A 51 -26.93 -14.37 -4.31
C ASN A 51 -25.97 -15.36 -3.65
N ALA A 52 -24.74 -14.93 -3.38
CA ALA A 52 -23.71 -15.79 -2.81
C ALA A 52 -23.10 -15.12 -1.58
N GLU A 53 -22.77 -15.91 -0.56
CA GLU A 53 -22.16 -15.44 0.67
C GLU A 53 -21.03 -16.38 1.08
N ILE A 54 -19.85 -15.85 1.37
CA ILE A 54 -18.70 -16.62 1.88
C ILE A 54 -18.18 -15.98 3.17
N SER A 55 -17.72 -16.80 4.09
CA SER A 55 -16.92 -16.37 5.25
C SER A 55 -15.50 -16.90 5.09
N LEU A 56 -14.54 -16.01 4.91
CA LEU A 56 -13.12 -16.36 4.75
C LEU A 56 -12.41 -16.60 6.09
N SER A 57 -12.98 -16.07 7.17
CA SER A 57 -12.46 -16.32 8.52
C SER A 57 -13.06 -17.60 9.12
N GLU A 58 -12.24 -18.27 9.94
CA GLU A 58 -12.66 -19.36 10.82
C GLU A 58 -13.56 -18.88 11.98
N SER A 59 -13.51 -17.59 12.33
CA SER A 59 -14.32 -16.99 13.38
C SER A 59 -15.01 -15.70 12.89
N PRO A 60 -16.35 -15.56 13.06
CA PRO A 60 -17.06 -14.32 12.74
C PRO A 60 -16.58 -13.09 13.50
N GLU A 61 -15.94 -13.28 14.67
CA GLU A 61 -15.49 -12.21 15.55
C GLU A 61 -14.05 -11.74 15.28
N SER A 62 -13.29 -12.48 14.47
CA SER A 62 -11.91 -12.11 14.17
C SER A 62 -11.84 -11.03 13.08
N VAL A 63 -10.96 -10.05 13.25
CA VAL A 63 -10.62 -9.05 12.23
C VAL A 63 -9.76 -9.72 11.15
N PHE A 64 -10.38 -10.04 10.00
CA PHE A 64 -9.73 -10.71 8.89
C PHE A 64 -9.15 -9.73 7.87
N LEU A 65 -9.82 -8.61 7.63
CA LEU A 65 -9.33 -7.53 6.78
C LEU A 65 -8.97 -6.33 7.66
N ASP A 66 -7.94 -5.59 7.30
CA ASP A 66 -7.67 -4.26 7.85
C ASP A 66 -8.62 -3.25 7.18
N GLY A 67 -9.51 -2.64 7.96
CA GLY A 67 -10.53 -1.72 7.45
C GLY A 67 -9.98 -0.45 6.79
N GLU A 68 -8.85 0.08 7.25
CA GLU A 68 -8.23 1.28 6.66
C GLU A 68 -7.64 0.96 5.29
N ILE A 69 -6.91 -0.15 5.18
CA ILE A 69 -6.33 -0.61 3.91
C ILE A 69 -7.45 -1.03 2.95
N LEU A 70 -8.50 -1.70 3.43
CA LEU A 70 -9.65 -2.03 2.59
C LEU A 70 -10.26 -0.77 1.96
N CYS A 71 -10.52 0.27 2.74
CA CYS A 71 -11.07 1.51 2.19
C CYS A 71 -10.11 2.20 1.23
N LEU A 72 -8.80 2.22 1.53
CA LEU A 72 -7.80 2.73 0.60
C LEU A 72 -7.86 2.02 -0.75
N LEU A 73 -7.93 0.69 -0.76
CA LEU A 73 -8.01 -0.11 -2.00
C LEU A 73 -9.29 0.22 -2.79
N LEU A 74 -10.44 0.22 -2.12
CA LEU A 74 -11.72 0.52 -2.77
C LEU A 74 -11.81 1.96 -3.29
N GLU A 75 -11.24 2.93 -2.58
CA GLU A 75 -11.15 4.33 -3.01
C GLU A 75 -10.21 4.51 -4.20
N SER A 76 -9.08 3.82 -4.19
CA SER A 76 -8.12 3.81 -5.31
C SER A 76 -8.74 3.23 -6.58
N TYR A 77 -9.62 2.24 -6.43
CA TYR A 77 -10.29 1.55 -7.53
C TYR A 77 -11.69 2.10 -7.86
N LYS A 78 -12.07 3.25 -7.28
CA LYS A 78 -13.46 3.77 -7.32
C LYS A 78 -14.02 3.97 -8.72
N ASN A 79 -13.18 4.30 -9.70
CA ASN A 79 -13.61 4.61 -11.07
C ASN A 79 -14.11 3.35 -11.83
N HIS A 80 -13.81 2.16 -11.31
CA HIS A 80 -14.29 0.89 -11.85
C HIS A 80 -15.64 0.47 -11.25
N PHE A 81 -16.09 1.15 -10.20
CA PHE A 81 -17.35 0.89 -9.54
C PHE A 81 -18.41 1.90 -9.98
N ALA A 82 -19.63 1.42 -10.24
CA ALA A 82 -20.76 2.31 -10.49
C ALA A 82 -21.19 3.05 -9.20
N GLU A 83 -21.02 2.40 -8.06
CA GLU A 83 -21.20 2.97 -6.73
C GLU A 83 -20.16 2.38 -5.79
N MET A 84 -19.64 3.17 -4.86
CA MET A 84 -18.78 2.69 -3.79
C MET A 84 -19.05 3.45 -2.49
N LYS A 85 -19.10 2.71 -1.39
CA LYS A 85 -19.09 3.23 -0.02
C LYS A 85 -18.15 2.36 0.80
N CYS A 86 -17.29 2.96 1.62
CA CYS A 86 -16.48 2.24 2.58
C CYS A 86 -16.48 2.95 3.92
N SER A 87 -16.49 2.19 5.01
CA SER A 87 -16.37 2.72 6.36
C SER A 87 -15.50 1.77 7.18
N HIS A 88 -14.27 2.20 7.48
CA HIS A 88 -13.37 1.47 8.37
C HIS A 88 -13.97 1.35 9.78
N LYS A 89 -14.68 2.38 10.28
CA LYS A 89 -15.34 2.35 11.60
C LYS A 89 -16.43 1.31 11.72
N LEU A 90 -17.15 1.04 10.64
CA LEU A 90 -18.21 0.03 10.59
C LEU A 90 -17.69 -1.32 10.07
N GLY A 91 -16.41 -1.41 9.70
CA GLY A 91 -15.82 -2.62 9.13
C GLY A 91 -16.53 -3.10 7.86
N VAL A 92 -17.01 -2.19 7.00
CA VAL A 92 -17.77 -2.58 5.80
C VAL A 92 -17.49 -1.71 4.57
N GLY A 93 -17.24 -2.40 3.45
CA GLY A 93 -17.24 -1.88 2.10
C GLY A 93 -18.46 -2.36 1.32
N ARG A 94 -19.03 -1.50 0.48
CA ARG A 94 -20.13 -1.81 -0.44
C ARG A 94 -19.82 -1.24 -1.81
N VAL A 95 -19.79 -2.09 -2.83
CA VAL A 95 -19.55 -1.67 -4.22
C VAL A 95 -20.60 -2.21 -5.19
N MET A 96 -20.85 -1.45 -6.26
CA MET A 96 -21.54 -1.93 -7.44
C MET A 96 -20.52 -2.16 -8.56
N TRP A 97 -20.24 -3.42 -8.90
CA TRP A 97 -19.20 -3.78 -9.88
C TRP A 97 -19.72 -4.80 -10.88
N LYS A 98 -19.60 -4.51 -12.19
CA LYS A 98 -20.06 -5.40 -13.27
C LYS A 98 -21.51 -5.89 -13.07
N ALA A 99 -22.41 -4.98 -12.71
CA ALA A 99 -23.82 -5.24 -12.36
C ALA A 99 -24.08 -6.06 -11.08
N HIS A 100 -23.05 -6.38 -10.30
CA HIS A 100 -23.18 -7.04 -9.00
C HIS A 100 -23.21 -6.02 -7.87
N ARG A 101 -24.00 -6.30 -6.83
CA ARG A 101 -23.86 -5.60 -5.54
C ARG A 101 -23.03 -6.45 -4.60
N ILE A 102 -21.91 -5.90 -4.13
CA ILE A 102 -20.92 -6.64 -3.36
C ILE A 102 -20.76 -5.96 -2.00
N TYR A 103 -20.80 -6.75 -0.95
CA TYR A 103 -20.52 -6.34 0.43
C TYR A 103 -19.26 -7.05 0.90
N ILE A 104 -18.33 -6.29 1.47
CA ILE A 104 -17.03 -6.75 1.95
C ILE A 104 -16.95 -6.35 3.42
N TYR A 105 -16.90 -7.31 4.32
CA TYR A 105 -16.85 -7.06 5.76
C TYR A 105 -15.45 -7.33 6.30
N GLU A 106 -15.07 -6.55 7.31
CA GLU A 106 -13.79 -6.67 8.02
C GLU A 106 -13.59 -8.06 8.64
N SER A 107 -14.68 -8.75 8.99
CA SER A 107 -14.67 -10.13 9.46
C SER A 107 -14.28 -11.17 8.39
N GLY A 108 -14.02 -10.75 7.15
CA GLY A 108 -13.73 -11.65 6.02
C GLY A 108 -14.99 -12.22 5.38
N LYS A 109 -16.17 -11.73 5.76
CA LYS A 109 -17.43 -12.09 5.11
C LYS A 109 -17.55 -11.32 3.79
N LEU A 110 -17.86 -12.01 2.71
CA LEU A 110 -18.18 -11.40 1.41
C LEU A 110 -19.60 -11.81 0.99
N LYS A 111 -20.40 -10.85 0.52
CA LYS A 111 -21.71 -11.13 -0.06
C LYS A 111 -21.80 -10.55 -1.47
N ILE A 112 -22.25 -11.36 -2.42
CA ILE A 112 -22.56 -10.95 -3.77
C ILE A 112 -24.06 -11.08 -3.99
N ARG A 113 -24.66 -10.07 -4.60
CA ARG A 113 -26.03 -10.12 -5.09
C ARG A 113 -26.08 -9.86 -6.59
N TYR A 114 -27.15 -10.35 -7.20
CA TYR A 114 -27.49 -10.19 -8.62
C TYR A 114 -26.58 -10.93 -9.61
N ALA A 115 -25.83 -11.95 -9.16
CA ALA A 115 -25.04 -12.76 -10.08
C ALA A 115 -25.94 -13.52 -11.06
N HIS A 116 -25.47 -13.72 -12.29
CA HIS A 116 -26.24 -14.42 -13.32
C HIS A 116 -26.37 -15.91 -13.03
N ASP A 117 -25.29 -16.51 -12.55
CA ASP A 117 -25.22 -17.92 -12.18
C ASP A 117 -24.14 -18.17 -11.12
N ARG A 118 -24.00 -19.43 -10.72
CA ARG A 118 -23.00 -19.89 -9.73
C ARG A 118 -21.56 -19.56 -10.16
N ARG A 119 -21.25 -19.68 -11.44
CA ARG A 119 -19.90 -19.48 -11.99
C ARG A 119 -19.55 -17.99 -11.98
N ASP A 120 -20.51 -17.14 -12.31
CA ASP A 120 -20.38 -15.68 -12.28
C ASP A 120 -20.15 -15.17 -10.85
N ALA A 121 -20.91 -15.69 -9.88
CA ALA A 121 -20.71 -15.39 -8.47
C ALA A 121 -19.29 -15.78 -7.99
N LEU A 122 -18.85 -16.99 -8.31
CA LEU A 122 -17.50 -17.48 -7.95
C LEU A 122 -16.39 -16.64 -8.59
N LYS A 123 -16.52 -16.30 -9.88
CA LYS A 123 -15.57 -15.43 -10.58
C LYS A 123 -15.48 -14.08 -9.90
N THR A 124 -16.62 -13.50 -9.55
CA THR A 124 -16.67 -12.18 -8.91
C THR A 124 -16.07 -12.21 -7.50
N LEU A 125 -16.33 -13.27 -6.72
CA LEU A 125 -15.70 -13.48 -5.40
C LEU A 125 -14.18 -13.56 -5.51
N ASN A 126 -13.66 -14.39 -6.43
CA ASN A 126 -12.22 -14.52 -6.66
C ASN A 126 -11.59 -13.19 -7.08
N SER A 127 -12.25 -12.42 -7.95
CA SER A 127 -11.77 -11.09 -8.34
C SER A 127 -11.73 -10.12 -7.16
N ILE A 128 -12.77 -10.08 -6.32
CA ILE A 128 -12.80 -9.21 -5.13
C ILE A 128 -11.75 -9.62 -4.10
N LEU A 129 -11.54 -10.92 -3.90
CA LEU A 129 -10.50 -11.42 -3.00
C LEU A 129 -9.12 -10.94 -3.44
N ARG A 130 -8.82 -11.00 -4.75
CA ARG A 130 -7.56 -10.48 -5.30
C ARG A 130 -7.43 -8.96 -5.14
N LEU A 131 -8.51 -8.21 -5.39
CA LEU A 131 -8.51 -6.75 -5.21
C LEU A 131 -8.31 -6.34 -3.74
N THR A 132 -8.75 -7.17 -2.81
CA THR A 132 -8.68 -6.90 -1.36
C THR A 132 -7.52 -7.60 -0.67
N LEU A 133 -6.71 -8.37 -1.39
CA LEU A 133 -5.61 -9.19 -0.85
C LEU A 133 -4.67 -8.40 0.07
N SER A 134 -4.31 -7.18 -0.33
CA SER A 134 -3.41 -6.31 0.44
C SER A 134 -3.96 -5.97 1.85
N SER A 135 -5.27 -6.04 2.05
CA SER A 135 -5.93 -5.80 3.35
C SER A 135 -6.05 -7.04 4.23
N ILE A 136 -5.78 -8.24 3.74
CA ILE A 136 -5.96 -9.47 4.53
C ILE A 136 -4.89 -9.55 5.64
N ASN A 137 -5.32 -9.75 6.88
CA ASN A 137 -4.44 -9.97 8.02
C ASN A 137 -3.77 -11.34 7.94
N CYS A 138 -2.44 -11.35 8.02
CA CYS A 138 -1.64 -12.54 8.02
C CYS A 138 -1.79 -13.29 9.35
N LYS A 139 -2.13 -14.58 9.31
CA LYS A 139 -2.26 -15.42 10.52
C LYS A 139 -0.94 -15.53 11.30
N LYS A 140 0.21 -15.45 10.60
CA LYS A 140 1.55 -15.56 11.22
C LYS A 140 1.92 -14.34 12.08
N CYS A 141 1.76 -13.14 11.53
CA CYS A 141 2.25 -11.90 12.16
C CYS A 141 1.14 -10.95 12.62
N ASN A 142 -0.12 -11.27 12.33
CA ASN A 142 -1.30 -10.46 12.62
C ASN A 142 -1.21 -9.02 12.06
N GLN A 143 -0.47 -8.84 10.96
CA GLN A 143 -0.40 -7.60 10.19
C GLN A 143 -1.02 -7.84 8.81
N PRO A 144 -1.56 -6.80 8.16
CA PRO A 144 -2.11 -6.92 6.82
C PRO A 144 -1.03 -7.27 5.80
N ALA A 145 -1.41 -7.97 4.73
CA ALA A 145 -0.50 -8.50 3.72
C ALA A 145 0.42 -7.44 3.11
N ILE A 146 -0.07 -6.21 2.98
CA ILE A 146 0.70 -5.05 2.51
C ILE A 146 1.92 -4.72 3.40
N GLU A 147 1.86 -5.01 4.70
CA GLU A 147 2.98 -4.81 5.64
C GLU A 147 3.93 -6.01 5.60
N CYS A 148 3.45 -7.19 5.19
CA CYS A 148 4.27 -8.39 5.08
C CYS A 148 5.28 -8.28 3.95
N VAL A 149 4.89 -7.71 2.80
CA VAL A 149 5.75 -7.60 1.61
C VAL A 149 6.89 -6.59 1.77
N LEU A 150 6.69 -5.52 2.55
CA LEU A 150 7.74 -4.55 2.88
C LEU A 150 8.59 -4.97 4.09
N ASP A 151 8.29 -6.14 4.67
CA ASP A 151 8.90 -6.64 5.90
C ASP A 151 8.67 -5.78 7.14
N ASP A 152 7.57 -5.04 7.18
CA ASP A 152 7.20 -4.20 8.33
C ASP A 152 6.75 -5.03 9.53
N CYS A 153 6.48 -6.33 9.33
CA CYS A 153 6.14 -7.29 10.36
C CYS A 153 7.34 -8.11 10.88
N GLU A 154 8.52 -7.99 10.27
CA GLU A 154 9.79 -8.68 10.61
C GLU A 154 9.76 -10.22 10.60
N THR A 155 8.59 -10.82 10.36
CA THR A 155 8.32 -12.25 10.59
C THR A 155 8.03 -13.01 9.29
N CYS A 156 7.54 -12.30 8.26
CA CYS A 156 7.06 -12.93 7.03
C CYS A 156 8.09 -12.94 5.89
N GLY A 157 9.06 -12.03 5.86
CA GLY A 157 10.10 -12.09 4.83
C GLY A 157 11.11 -13.21 5.12
N ALA A 158 11.41 -14.04 4.13
CA ALA A 158 12.41 -15.09 4.25
C ALA A 158 13.83 -14.52 4.29
N ASN A 159 14.78 -15.26 4.86
CA ASN A 159 16.22 -14.93 4.84
C ASN A 159 16.91 -15.33 3.53
N GLU A 160 16.15 -15.45 2.44
CA GLU A 160 16.64 -15.85 1.12
C GLU A 160 16.83 -14.62 0.21
N SER A 161 17.69 -14.77 -0.82
CA SER A 161 17.87 -13.74 -1.83
C SER A 161 16.54 -13.44 -2.54
N PRO A 162 16.29 -12.18 -2.95
CA PRO A 162 15.06 -11.81 -3.66
C PRO A 162 14.96 -12.61 -4.96
N GLN A 163 13.72 -12.91 -5.36
CA GLN A 163 13.47 -13.52 -6.66
C GLN A 163 13.46 -12.44 -7.75
N THR A 164 14.02 -12.75 -8.91
CA THR A 164 13.95 -11.90 -10.09
C THR A 164 12.75 -12.35 -10.93
N VAL A 165 11.84 -11.44 -11.20
CA VAL A 165 10.65 -11.71 -11.98
C VAL A 165 10.70 -10.95 -13.30
N LYS A 166 10.51 -11.64 -14.41
CA LYS A 166 10.53 -11.06 -15.75
C LYS A 166 9.16 -10.52 -16.16
N ILE A 167 9.06 -9.21 -16.39
CA ILE A 167 7.75 -8.57 -16.63
C ILE A 167 7.20 -8.90 -18.02
N ASP A 168 8.08 -9.06 -19.01
CA ASP A 168 7.75 -9.31 -20.42
C ASP A 168 7.12 -10.69 -20.65
N GLU A 169 7.29 -11.62 -19.71
CA GLU A 169 6.65 -12.93 -19.72
C GLU A 169 5.15 -12.85 -19.33
N TYR A 170 4.66 -11.71 -18.85
CA TYR A 170 3.24 -11.54 -18.48
C TYR A 170 2.42 -10.78 -19.52
N PHE A 171 1.31 -11.39 -19.93
CA PHE A 171 0.31 -10.75 -20.80
C PHE A 171 -0.18 -9.40 -20.24
N ASN A 172 -0.34 -9.31 -18.91
CA ASN A 172 -0.77 -8.12 -18.19
C ASN A 172 0.39 -7.28 -17.63
N GLY A 173 1.64 -7.62 -17.95
CA GLY A 173 2.85 -6.87 -17.56
C GLY A 173 2.80 -5.36 -17.84
N PRO A 174 2.16 -4.87 -18.93
CA PRO A 174 1.97 -3.43 -19.15
C PRO A 174 1.24 -2.69 -18.03
N LEU A 175 0.35 -3.35 -17.27
CA LEU A 175 -0.32 -2.75 -16.12
C LEU A 175 0.68 -2.47 -14.99
N LEU A 176 1.57 -3.41 -14.68
CA LEU A 176 2.62 -3.20 -13.68
C LEU A 176 3.57 -2.07 -14.09
N LEU A 177 3.98 -2.04 -15.36
CA LEU A 177 4.84 -0.97 -15.89
C LEU A 177 4.18 0.41 -15.75
N ASN A 178 2.88 0.52 -16.05
CA ASN A 178 2.13 1.76 -15.86
C ASN A 178 2.03 2.16 -14.38
N GLY A 179 1.88 1.19 -13.49
CA GLY A 179 1.90 1.43 -12.05
C GLY A 179 3.26 1.97 -11.57
N LEU A 180 4.35 1.34 -12.02
CA LEU A 180 5.71 1.75 -11.69
C LEU A 180 6.06 3.12 -12.28
N GLU A 181 5.64 3.41 -13.51
CA GLU A 181 5.79 4.74 -14.12
C GLU A 181 4.99 5.80 -13.36
N SER A 182 3.78 5.46 -12.91
CA SER A 182 2.96 6.36 -12.08
C SER A 182 3.65 6.67 -10.74
N LEU A 183 4.32 5.68 -10.13
CA LEU A 183 5.11 5.87 -8.92
C LEU A 183 6.37 6.73 -9.17
N LYS A 184 7.09 6.49 -10.27
CA LYS A 184 8.25 7.32 -10.70
C LYS A 184 7.83 8.78 -10.93
N GLU A 185 6.71 9.02 -11.61
CA GLU A 185 6.16 10.35 -11.83
C GLU A 185 5.68 10.99 -10.51
N ALA A 186 5.14 10.22 -9.55
CA ALA A 186 4.82 10.72 -8.22
C ALA A 186 6.07 11.28 -7.51
N PHE A 187 7.20 10.58 -7.57
CA PHE A 187 8.47 11.07 -6.99
C PHE A 187 8.96 12.36 -7.65
N LYS A 188 8.89 12.43 -8.99
CA LYS A 188 9.27 13.64 -9.73
C LYS A 188 8.41 14.84 -9.33
N ARG A 189 7.10 14.63 -9.15
CA ARG A 189 6.16 15.66 -8.68
C ARG A 189 6.42 16.04 -7.23
N ALA A 190 6.70 15.07 -6.36
CA ALA A 190 7.04 15.32 -4.97
C ALA A 190 8.33 16.13 -4.84
N ARG A 191 9.36 15.88 -5.67
CA ARG A 191 10.58 16.70 -5.72
C ARG A 191 10.25 18.15 -6.08
N LYS A 192 9.51 18.38 -7.16
CA LYS A 192 9.06 19.74 -7.56
C LYS A 192 8.23 20.43 -6.48
N GLN A 193 7.37 19.68 -5.79
CA GLN A 193 6.57 20.18 -4.69
C GLN A 193 7.45 20.68 -3.53
N ARG A 194 8.47 19.91 -3.17
CA ARG A 194 9.42 20.27 -2.10
C ARG A 194 10.29 21.45 -2.47
N GLU A 195 10.77 21.51 -3.71
CA GLU A 195 11.52 22.66 -4.23
C GLU A 195 10.71 23.96 -4.08
N LYS A 196 9.43 23.94 -4.46
CA LYS A 196 8.51 25.08 -4.24
C LYS A 196 8.32 25.41 -2.77
N PHE A 197 8.07 24.40 -1.93
CA PHE A 197 7.94 24.59 -0.48
C PHE A 197 9.22 25.18 0.16
N TYR A 198 10.39 24.95 -0.44
CA TYR A 198 11.64 25.54 0.04
C TYR A 198 11.87 26.97 -0.45
N GLN A 199 11.29 27.35 -1.59
CA GLN A 199 11.51 28.63 -2.25
C GLN A 199 10.45 29.69 -1.93
N GLU A 200 9.16 29.30 -1.83
CA GLU A 200 8.07 30.26 -2.03
C GLU A 200 7.12 30.45 -0.83
N GLU A 201 7.02 29.55 0.16
CA GLU A 201 5.91 29.60 1.12
C GLU A 201 6.20 29.12 2.56
N ASP A 202 5.63 29.84 3.54
CA ASP A 202 5.38 29.35 4.91
C ASP A 202 4.24 28.31 4.96
N SER A 203 3.62 28.00 3.82
CA SER A 203 2.48 27.10 3.66
C SER A 203 2.78 25.91 2.76
N TRP A 204 2.06 24.80 3.00
CA TRP A 204 2.21 23.57 2.24
C TRP A 204 1.41 23.64 0.92
N PRO A 205 2.02 23.36 -0.25
CA PRO A 205 1.38 23.55 -1.55
C PRO A 205 0.37 22.43 -1.87
N SER A 206 -0.90 22.63 -1.49
CA SER A 206 -1.99 21.64 -1.59
C SER A 206 -2.32 21.19 -3.03
N GLU A 207 -2.22 22.08 -4.02
CA GLU A 207 -2.49 21.72 -5.42
C GLU A 207 -1.44 20.71 -5.94
N SER A 208 -0.17 20.95 -5.61
CA SER A 208 0.94 20.07 -5.93
C SER A 208 0.82 18.73 -5.19
N GLU A 209 0.36 18.75 -3.94
CA GLU A 209 0.07 17.54 -3.14
C GLU A 209 -0.96 16.65 -3.83
N ASN A 210 -2.07 17.23 -4.30
CA ASN A 210 -3.11 16.49 -5.01
C ASN A 210 -2.56 15.83 -6.28
N LYS A 211 -1.62 16.47 -6.98
CA LYS A 211 -0.96 15.91 -8.16
C LYS A 211 -0.05 14.72 -7.83
N VAL A 212 0.56 14.70 -6.63
CA VAL A 212 1.35 13.56 -6.12
C VAL A 212 0.41 12.44 -5.68
N LYS A 213 -0.59 12.74 -4.84
CA LYS A 213 -1.62 11.79 -4.38
C LYS A 213 -2.26 11.07 -5.56
N ARG A 214 -2.68 11.80 -6.60
CA ARG A 214 -3.29 11.22 -7.80
C ARG A 214 -2.40 10.15 -8.44
N LYS A 215 -1.09 10.43 -8.56
CA LYS A 215 -0.14 9.48 -9.17
C LYS A 215 0.11 8.25 -8.30
N LEU A 216 0.11 8.41 -6.97
CA LEU A 216 0.17 7.28 -6.03
C LEU A 216 -1.11 6.42 -6.10
N TYR A 217 -2.28 7.05 -6.19
CA TYR A 217 -3.55 6.34 -6.41
C TYR A 217 -3.59 5.61 -7.76
N GLU A 218 -3.12 6.24 -8.84
CA GLU A 218 -2.97 5.60 -10.16
C GLU A 218 -2.05 4.36 -10.06
N ALA A 219 -0.94 4.44 -9.30
CA ALA A 219 -0.05 3.28 -9.09
C ALA A 219 -0.76 2.12 -8.37
N ILE A 220 -1.56 2.41 -7.34
CA ILE A 220 -2.40 1.40 -6.66
C ILE A 220 -3.42 0.81 -7.62
N GLU A 221 -4.13 1.64 -8.38
CA GLU A 221 -5.16 1.22 -9.33
C GLU A 221 -4.59 0.28 -10.40
N TYR A 222 -3.45 0.63 -11.02
CA TYR A 222 -2.78 -0.22 -12.01
C TYR A 222 -2.34 -1.58 -11.42
N SER A 223 -1.83 -1.56 -10.19
CA SER A 223 -1.45 -2.79 -9.46
C SER A 223 -2.66 -3.67 -9.14
N MET A 224 -3.80 -3.06 -8.80
CA MET A 224 -5.06 -3.77 -8.58
C MET A 224 -5.62 -4.36 -9.87
N ASN A 225 -5.54 -3.64 -11.00
CA ASN A 225 -5.89 -4.17 -12.31
C ASN A 225 -5.05 -5.41 -12.62
N PHE A 226 -3.72 -5.32 -12.46
CA PHE A 226 -2.82 -6.45 -12.64
C PHE A 226 -3.22 -7.65 -11.75
N SER A 227 -3.48 -7.40 -10.47
CA SER A 227 -3.89 -8.42 -9.49
C SER A 227 -5.16 -9.14 -9.91
N SER A 228 -6.13 -8.39 -10.45
CA SER A 228 -7.42 -8.94 -10.86
C SER A 228 -7.28 -9.88 -12.07
N GLU A 229 -6.29 -9.63 -12.93
CA GLU A 229 -6.11 -10.32 -14.21
C GLU A 229 -5.07 -11.45 -14.16
N THR A 230 -4.10 -11.41 -13.25
CA THR A 230 -3.07 -12.46 -13.18
C THR A 230 -3.66 -13.81 -12.74
N PRO A 231 -3.50 -14.90 -13.50
CA PRO A 231 -3.92 -16.23 -13.07
C PRO A 231 -3.01 -16.80 -11.97
N ASP A 232 -1.78 -16.32 -11.92
CA ASP A 232 -0.70 -16.82 -11.08
C ASP A 232 -0.59 -16.01 -9.78
N LEU A 233 -0.47 -16.76 -8.67
CA LEU A 233 -0.43 -16.24 -7.31
C LEU A 233 0.94 -15.64 -6.99
N GLU A 234 2.02 -16.17 -7.54
CA GLU A 234 3.37 -15.66 -7.28
C GLU A 234 3.48 -14.20 -7.74
N ASN A 235 2.78 -13.86 -8.83
CA ASN A 235 2.74 -12.49 -9.36
C ASN A 235 1.90 -11.53 -8.52
N LEU A 236 0.98 -12.03 -7.68
CA LEU A 236 0.20 -11.16 -6.78
C LEU A 236 1.10 -10.50 -5.74
N ILE A 237 2.26 -11.07 -5.43
CA ILE A 237 3.22 -10.46 -4.50
C ILE A 237 3.72 -9.13 -5.07
N ILE A 238 4.01 -9.07 -6.37
CA ILE A 238 4.52 -7.86 -7.05
C ILE A 238 3.51 -6.74 -6.99
N SER A 239 2.23 -7.04 -7.24
CA SER A 239 1.20 -6.02 -7.15
C SER A 239 1.00 -5.53 -5.72
N VAL A 240 1.01 -6.44 -4.74
CA VAL A 240 0.93 -6.06 -3.31
C VAL A 240 2.13 -5.20 -2.92
N GLU A 241 3.33 -5.49 -3.41
CA GLU A 241 4.54 -4.69 -3.20
C GLU A 241 4.38 -3.27 -3.75
N LEU A 242 3.92 -3.14 -5.00
CA LEU A 242 3.73 -1.83 -5.62
C LEU A 242 2.64 -1.01 -4.92
N ILE A 243 1.55 -1.67 -4.47
CA ILE A 243 0.51 -1.05 -3.63
C ILE A 243 1.13 -0.60 -2.30
N ALA A 244 1.97 -1.43 -1.67
CA ALA A 244 2.63 -1.11 -0.40
C ALA A 244 3.53 0.12 -0.51
N LEU A 245 4.36 0.18 -1.56
CA LEU A 245 5.24 1.32 -1.83
C LEU A 245 4.42 2.60 -2.08
N ALA A 246 3.34 2.51 -2.86
CA ALA A 246 2.48 3.66 -3.12
C ALA A 246 1.80 4.16 -1.82
N ARG A 247 1.26 3.25 -1.00
CA ARG A 247 0.65 3.57 0.31
C ARG A 247 1.66 4.19 1.26
N LYS A 248 2.87 3.63 1.35
CA LYS A 248 3.95 4.18 2.18
C LYS A 248 4.25 5.64 1.81
N ASN A 249 4.28 5.94 0.52
CA ASN A 249 4.49 7.31 0.04
C ASN A 249 3.29 8.24 0.23
N LEU A 250 2.05 7.71 0.26
CA LEU A 250 0.87 8.49 0.68
C LEU A 250 1.00 8.92 2.15
N LYS A 251 1.34 7.98 3.05
CA LYS A 251 1.57 8.27 4.48
C LYS A 251 2.71 9.27 4.68
N LEU A 252 3.81 9.11 3.95
CA LEU A 252 4.92 10.05 3.98
C LEU A 252 4.47 11.47 3.59
N LEU A 253 3.65 11.59 2.55
CA LEU A 253 3.13 12.89 2.11
C LEU A 253 2.27 13.55 3.19
N GLU A 254 1.42 12.80 3.87
CA GLU A 254 0.60 13.26 5.01
C GLU A 254 1.46 13.68 6.21
N ASN A 255 2.48 12.89 6.55
CA ASN A 255 3.43 13.20 7.61
C ASN A 255 4.17 14.51 7.31
N ASN A 256 4.58 14.73 6.07
CA ASN A 256 5.25 15.96 5.64
C ASN A 256 4.32 17.18 5.72
N GLN A 257 3.06 17.04 5.29
CA GLN A 257 2.05 18.09 5.41
C GLN A 257 1.85 18.48 6.89
N LEU A 258 1.68 17.48 7.77
CA LEU A 258 1.48 17.71 9.20
C LEU A 258 2.72 18.33 9.86
N LEU A 259 3.92 17.91 9.45
CA LEU A 259 5.17 18.50 9.93
C LEU A 259 5.27 19.97 9.52
N SER A 260 5.01 20.28 8.25
CA SER A 260 5.02 21.64 7.72
C SER A 260 4.00 22.55 8.42
N GLN A 261 2.78 22.06 8.67
CA GLN A 261 1.77 22.81 9.43
C GLN A 261 2.18 23.12 10.87
N LYS A 262 2.94 22.22 11.51
CA LYS A 262 3.47 22.48 12.87
C LYS A 262 4.63 23.47 12.85
N LEU A 263 5.45 23.46 11.80
CA LEU A 263 6.60 24.33 11.66
C LEU A 263 6.26 25.75 11.19
N SER A 264 5.08 25.95 10.60
CA SER A 264 4.57 27.27 10.18
C SER A 264 3.95 28.09 11.33
N GLN A 265 3.83 27.52 12.53
CA GLN A 265 3.37 28.27 13.70
C GLN A 265 4.39 29.37 14.04
N LYS A 266 3.94 30.63 14.02
CA LYS A 266 4.78 31.81 14.27
C LYS A 266 5.33 31.78 15.69
N ASN A 267 6.63 31.53 15.82
CA ASN A 267 7.43 31.77 17.01
C ASN A 267 8.84 32.10 16.55
N ASP A 268 9.25 33.37 16.67
CA ASP A 268 10.62 33.79 16.37
C ASP A 268 11.57 33.22 17.41
N SER A 269 12.17 32.07 17.10
CA SER A 269 13.27 31.54 17.87
C SER A 269 14.28 30.87 16.94
N GLU A 270 15.56 31.15 17.16
CA GLU A 270 16.68 30.57 16.40
C GLU A 270 16.62 29.02 16.36
N ASP A 271 16.10 28.40 17.41
CA ASP A 271 15.91 26.94 17.48
C ASP A 271 14.83 26.44 16.52
N LEU A 272 13.77 27.23 16.28
CA LEU A 272 12.71 26.86 15.33
C LEU A 272 13.26 26.85 13.90
N ASP A 273 14.13 27.78 13.55
CA ASP A 273 14.78 27.79 12.23
C ASP A 273 15.76 26.64 12.06
N LYS A 274 16.49 26.27 13.12
CA LYS A 274 17.30 25.04 13.13
C LYS A 274 16.45 23.80 12.94
N ILE A 275 15.31 23.69 13.64
CA ILE A 275 14.37 22.57 13.49
C ILE A 275 13.79 22.55 12.06
N ARG A 276 13.36 23.69 11.52
CA ARG A 276 12.84 23.80 10.14
C ARG A 276 13.87 23.29 9.13
N LYS A 277 15.13 23.73 9.25
CA LYS A 277 16.20 23.27 8.37
C LYS A 277 16.41 21.76 8.48
N LEU A 278 16.51 21.22 9.69
CA LEU A 278 16.66 19.78 9.91
C LEU A 278 15.46 18.98 9.39
N ALA A 279 14.24 19.49 9.55
CA ALA A 279 13.03 18.88 9.05
C ALA A 279 13.03 18.81 7.52
N LYS A 280 13.36 19.91 6.83
CA LYS A 280 13.51 19.94 5.37
C LYS A 280 14.52 18.88 4.89
N ASP A 281 15.67 18.80 5.54
CA ASP A 281 16.69 17.79 5.26
C ASP A 281 16.18 16.35 5.44
N ILE A 282 15.44 16.08 6.52
CA ILE A 282 14.86 14.76 6.80
C ILE A 282 13.83 14.40 5.73
N ILE A 283 12.93 15.33 5.38
CA ILE A 283 11.90 15.12 4.35
C ILE A 283 12.56 14.75 3.03
N GLU A 284 13.57 15.52 2.59
CA GLU A 284 14.28 15.22 1.33
C GLU A 284 14.94 13.84 1.38
N ALA A 285 15.62 13.52 2.49
CA ALA A 285 16.29 12.24 2.64
C ALA A 285 15.32 11.06 2.60
N VAL A 286 14.16 11.13 3.29
CA VAL A 286 13.17 10.03 3.31
C VAL A 286 12.58 9.79 1.91
N TRP A 287 12.24 10.85 1.18
CA TRP A 287 11.77 10.70 -0.20
C TRP A 287 12.84 10.11 -1.11
N LYS A 288 14.09 10.52 -0.94
CA LYS A 288 15.21 10.04 -1.74
C LYS A 288 15.54 8.57 -1.41
N ILE A 289 15.38 8.15 -0.15
CA ILE A 289 15.42 6.74 0.26
C ILE A 289 14.35 5.96 -0.52
N ASN A 290 13.07 6.39 -0.48
CA ASN A 290 11.99 5.69 -1.18
C ASN A 290 12.14 5.67 -2.71
N GLU A 291 12.61 6.76 -3.32
CA GLU A 291 12.92 6.83 -4.76
C GLU A 291 13.96 5.77 -5.13
N ASP A 292 14.99 5.62 -4.31
CA ASP A 292 16.08 4.69 -4.57
C ASP A 292 15.72 3.25 -4.22
N LEU A 293 14.80 3.00 -3.28
CA LEU A 293 14.18 1.69 -3.11
C LEU A 293 13.48 1.23 -4.39
N VAL A 294 12.70 2.12 -5.00
CA VAL A 294 12.00 1.81 -6.26
C VAL A 294 12.98 1.55 -7.40
N LYS A 295 14.11 2.26 -7.44
CA LYS A 295 15.19 1.94 -8.40
C LYS A 295 15.86 0.62 -8.10
N SER A 296 16.03 0.24 -6.84
CA SER A 296 16.64 -1.05 -6.49
C SER A 296 15.78 -2.26 -6.88
N ILE A 297 14.48 -2.07 -7.07
CA ILE A 297 13.59 -3.10 -7.62
C ILE A 297 13.87 -3.31 -9.13
N ASP A 298 14.25 -2.24 -9.84
CA ASP A 298 14.52 -2.19 -11.28
C ASP A 298 15.98 -2.60 -11.60
N GLU A 299 16.93 -2.18 -10.77
CA GLU A 299 18.37 -2.29 -11.01
C GLU A 299 19.07 -3.16 -9.95
N LYS A 300 19.89 -4.13 -10.38
CA LYS A 300 20.83 -4.87 -9.51
C LYS A 300 22.02 -3.98 -9.11
N ASN A 301 21.77 -2.92 -8.35
CA ASN A 301 22.77 -1.90 -8.07
C ASN A 301 23.20 -1.86 -6.59
N GLN A 302 24.36 -2.47 -6.31
CA GLN A 302 24.96 -2.51 -4.97
C GLN A 302 25.43 -1.12 -4.48
N GLU A 303 25.69 -0.18 -5.38
CA GLU A 303 26.07 1.21 -5.05
C GLU A 303 24.89 1.98 -4.46
N ILE A 304 23.69 1.83 -5.05
CA ILE A 304 22.45 2.43 -4.52
C ILE A 304 22.23 2.02 -3.07
N ARG A 305 22.54 0.76 -2.72
CA ARG A 305 22.35 0.26 -1.36
C ARG A 305 23.23 0.97 -0.33
N ASN A 306 24.53 1.07 -0.60
CA ASN A 306 25.47 1.72 0.33
C ASN A 306 25.06 3.19 0.57
N ASP A 307 24.62 3.87 -0.49
CA ASP A 307 24.13 5.24 -0.41
C ASP A 307 22.84 5.36 0.41
N VAL A 308 21.91 4.42 0.27
CA VAL A 308 20.68 4.42 1.05
C VAL A 308 20.96 4.10 2.52
N GLU A 309 21.79 3.10 2.84
CA GLU A 309 22.18 2.78 4.23
C GLU A 309 22.83 3.98 4.92
N LYS A 310 23.75 4.68 4.22
CA LYS A 310 24.37 5.92 4.71
C LYS A 310 23.33 7.00 4.96
N ARG A 311 22.43 7.26 4.01
CA ARG A 311 21.35 8.26 4.17
C ARG A 311 20.40 7.94 5.32
N ILE A 312 20.09 6.67 5.55
CA ILE A 312 19.27 6.23 6.68
C ILE A 312 19.94 6.64 8.01
N LEU A 313 21.23 6.35 8.18
CA LEU A 313 21.97 6.71 9.39
C LEU A 313 22.04 8.23 9.60
N GLU A 314 22.35 8.98 8.55
CA GLU A 314 22.38 10.45 8.60
C GLU A 314 21.01 11.04 8.97
N THR A 315 19.93 10.45 8.45
CA THR A 315 18.56 10.90 8.75
C THR A 315 18.16 10.60 10.19
N GLN A 316 18.54 9.44 10.72
CA GLN A 316 18.31 9.07 12.12
C GLN A 316 19.03 10.02 13.09
N GLU A 317 20.28 10.38 12.80
CA GLU A 317 21.03 11.38 13.56
C GLU A 317 20.35 12.76 13.54
N LYS A 318 19.85 13.20 12.37
CA LYS A 318 19.10 14.47 12.25
C LYS A 318 17.80 14.44 13.07
N MET A 319 17.05 13.34 13.04
CA MET A 319 15.83 13.18 13.85
C MET A 319 16.12 13.25 15.35
N LYS A 320 17.20 12.60 15.81
CA LYS A 320 17.66 12.67 17.20
C LYS A 320 17.96 14.11 17.64
N ARG A 321 18.64 14.89 16.79
CA ARG A 321 18.90 16.31 17.07
C ARG A 321 17.62 17.13 17.21
N ILE A 322 16.59 16.91 16.38
CA ILE A 322 15.29 17.58 16.54
C ILE A 322 14.64 17.20 17.88
N ARG A 323 14.70 15.93 18.27
CA ARG A 323 14.19 15.48 19.58
C ARG A 323 14.90 16.17 20.74
N ASP A 324 16.22 16.31 20.67
CA ASP A 324 17.01 16.95 21.73
C ASP A 324 16.70 18.45 21.84
N ILE A 325 16.54 19.15 20.71
CA ILE A 325 16.13 20.56 20.71
C ILE A 325 14.70 20.71 21.25
N SER A 326 13.77 19.87 20.80
CA SER A 326 12.36 19.94 21.23
C SER A 326 12.15 19.60 22.71
N LYS A 327 12.92 18.68 23.29
CA LYS A 327 12.87 18.39 24.74
C LYS A 327 13.22 19.59 25.61
N ARG A 328 14.11 20.48 25.14
CA ARG A 328 14.57 21.66 25.89
C ARG A 328 13.52 22.77 25.93
N LYS A 329 12.46 22.73 25.11
CA LYS A 329 11.45 23.80 25.01
C LYS A 329 10.02 23.25 25.01
N THR A 330 9.20 23.75 25.93
CA THR A 330 7.79 23.36 26.13
C THR A 330 6.83 23.74 24.99
N GLY A 331 7.28 24.52 24.00
CA GLY A 331 6.44 25.09 22.94
C GLY A 331 6.16 24.19 21.74
N ILE A 332 6.95 23.15 21.50
CA ILE A 332 6.83 22.31 20.30
C ILE A 332 6.24 20.95 20.67
N LYS A 333 4.98 20.96 21.13
CA LYS A 333 4.28 19.72 21.48
C LYS A 333 4.00 18.91 20.21
N ASN A 334 4.08 17.58 20.31
CA ASN A 334 3.67 16.62 19.28
C ASN A 334 4.55 16.51 18.01
N ILE A 335 5.76 17.09 17.93
CA ILE A 335 6.69 16.73 16.82
C ILE A 335 7.20 15.30 16.99
N GLY A 336 7.39 14.84 18.24
CA GLY A 336 7.86 13.47 18.54
C GLY A 336 7.08 12.40 17.78
N LYS A 337 5.74 12.41 17.85
CA LYS A 337 4.89 11.43 17.14
C LYS A 337 5.12 11.39 15.62
N ILE A 338 5.40 12.53 14.99
CA ILE A 338 5.69 12.58 13.55
C ILE A 338 7.06 11.96 13.27
N LEU A 339 8.07 12.31 14.08
CA LEU A 339 9.41 11.74 13.96
C LEU A 339 9.40 10.23 14.20
N ASP A 340 8.57 9.74 15.14
CA ASP A 340 8.42 8.31 15.40
C ASP A 340 7.82 7.58 14.18
N GLY A 341 6.85 8.21 13.50
CA GLY A 341 6.31 7.73 12.24
C GLY A 341 7.36 7.66 11.12
N LEU A 342 8.13 8.74 10.92
CA LEU A 342 9.21 8.78 9.93
C LEU A 342 10.33 7.78 10.25
N GLU A 343 10.65 7.59 11.53
CA GLU A 343 11.65 6.61 11.96
C GLU A 343 11.17 5.18 11.69
N LYS A 344 9.89 4.88 11.93
CA LYS A 344 9.29 3.60 11.54
C LYS A 344 9.40 3.38 10.02
N ASP A 345 9.08 4.39 9.22
CA ASP A 345 9.18 4.32 7.74
C ASP A 345 10.62 4.07 7.27
N ILE A 346 11.60 4.73 7.90
CA ILE A 346 13.03 4.56 7.62
C ILE A 346 13.51 3.17 8.03
N GLN A 347 13.07 2.68 9.19
CA GLN A 347 13.44 1.35 9.67
C GLN A 347 12.86 0.25 8.78
N SER A 348 11.62 0.41 8.33
CA SER A 348 10.99 -0.39 7.28
C SER A 348 11.84 -0.43 6.01
N SER A 349 12.26 0.75 5.50
CA SER A 349 13.12 0.82 4.32
C SER A 349 14.46 0.11 4.50
N LYS A 350 15.04 0.19 5.71
CA LYS A 350 16.26 -0.52 6.08
C LYS A 350 16.07 -2.04 6.10
N ASN A 351 14.96 -2.52 6.64
CA ASN A 351 14.64 -3.94 6.70
C ASN A 351 14.44 -4.51 5.29
N PHE A 352 13.67 -3.81 4.45
CA PHE A 352 13.48 -4.15 3.04
C PHE A 352 14.81 -4.26 2.28
N LEU A 353 15.72 -3.27 2.41
CA LEU A 353 17.04 -3.34 1.77
C LEU A 353 17.91 -4.51 2.22
N LYS A 354 17.82 -4.93 3.48
CA LYS A 354 18.55 -6.11 3.96
C LYS A 354 18.07 -7.38 3.29
N LYS A 355 16.80 -7.45 2.86
CA LYS A 355 16.20 -8.65 2.25
C LYS A 355 16.41 -8.72 0.75
N ILE A 356 16.60 -7.58 0.07
CA ILE A 356 16.99 -7.56 -1.35
C ILE A 356 18.50 -7.91 -1.54
N LYS A 357 19.18 -8.40 -0.49
CA LYS A 357 20.57 -8.87 -0.61
C LYS A 357 20.66 -10.06 -1.56
N LEU A 358 21.43 -9.87 -2.64
CA LEU A 358 21.95 -10.93 -3.52
C LEU A 358 23.02 -11.76 -2.82
#